data_AF-A0A1I0V180-F1
#
_entry.id   AF-A0A1I0V180-F1
#
_cell.length_a   1.000
_cell.length_b   1.000
_cell.length_c   1.000
_cell.angle_alpha   90.00
_cell.angle_beta   90.00
_cell.angle_gamma   90.00
#
_symmetry.space_group_name_H-M   'P 1'
#
loop_
_entity.id
_entity.type
_entity.pdbx_description
1 polymer ?
#
loop_
_entity_poly.entity_id
_entity_poly.type
_entity_poly.pdbx_seq_one_letter_code
_entity_poly.pdbx_strand_id
1 'polypeptide(L)'
;MQLITVTIDKPETTNFIFGQAHFIKTVEDLHEALVAAVPGIRFGVAFCEASGKCLVRWSGTDPAMVELARKNAQAIAAGHCFFIFLGDGFYPINVLNTVKMVPEVCRIFCATANPSEVILAETGQGRAVLGVVDGLIAKGVEGDDDIKWRKDLLRQIGYKL
;
A
#
# COMPACT_ATOMS: atom_id res chain seq x y z
N MET A 1 18.16 -3.94 -19.61
CA MET A 1 17.34 -4.18 -18.40
C MET A 1 18.18 -3.79 -17.21
N GLN A 2 17.64 -3.00 -16.28
CA GLN A 2 18.33 -2.55 -15.07
C GLN A 2 17.47 -2.85 -13.84
N LEU A 3 18.09 -3.30 -12.75
CA LEU A 3 17.42 -3.43 -11.46
C LEU A 3 17.58 -2.13 -10.67
N ILE A 4 16.48 -1.67 -10.08
CA ILE A 4 16.39 -0.42 -9.32
C ILE A 4 15.67 -0.72 -8.02
N THR A 5 16.15 -0.16 -6.91
CA THR A 5 15.40 -0.10 -5.65
C THR A 5 14.91 1.33 -5.44
N VAL A 6 13.65 1.48 -5.05
CA VAL A 6 13.06 2.78 -4.73
C VAL A 6 12.45 2.71 -3.34
N THR A 7 12.94 3.55 -2.43
CA THR A 7 12.41 3.69 -1.08
C THR A 7 11.04 4.38 -1.10
N ILE A 8 10.10 3.86 -0.32
CA ILE A 8 8.79 4.49 -0.10
C ILE A 8 8.96 5.66 0.86
N ASP A 9 8.66 6.87 0.39
CA ASP A 9 8.74 8.09 1.17
C ASP A 9 7.44 8.35 1.93
N LYS A 10 7.51 8.24 3.26
CA LYS A 10 6.36 8.42 4.17
C LYS A 10 6.84 8.70 5.60
N PRO A 11 6.01 9.31 6.45
CA PRO A 11 6.24 9.31 7.89
C PRO A 11 6.30 7.88 8.46
N GLU A 12 7.05 7.69 9.53
CA GLU A 12 7.32 6.35 10.10
C GLU A 12 6.03 5.60 10.46
N THR A 13 5.03 6.29 11.02
CA THR A 13 3.78 5.68 11.50
C THR A 13 2.72 5.46 10.42
N THR A 14 2.89 6.04 9.22
CA THR A 14 1.86 6.00 8.19
C THR A 14 1.80 4.62 7.56
N ASN A 15 0.59 4.02 7.55
CA ASN A 15 0.35 2.76 6.86
C ASN A 15 0.10 3.01 5.37
N PHE A 16 0.53 2.08 4.53
CA PHE A 16 0.19 2.08 3.11
C PHE A 16 -0.09 0.68 2.59
N ILE A 17 -0.79 0.61 1.45
CA ILE A 17 -1.03 -0.59 0.66
C ILE A 17 -0.48 -0.32 -0.74
N PHE A 18 0.34 -1.23 -1.25
CA PHE A 18 0.87 -1.16 -2.60
C PHE A 18 0.42 -2.38 -3.40
N GLY A 19 -0.13 -2.15 -4.59
CA GLY A 19 -0.71 -3.22 -5.40
C GLY A 19 -0.64 -2.95 -6.89
N GLN A 20 -1.26 -3.86 -7.65
CA GLN A 20 -1.43 -3.77 -9.09
C GLN A 20 -2.90 -3.91 -9.44
N ALA A 21 -3.38 -3.06 -10.34
CA ALA A 21 -4.75 -3.08 -10.83
C ALA A 21 -4.76 -2.96 -12.37
N HIS A 22 -5.91 -2.71 -12.96
CA HIS A 22 -6.08 -2.41 -14.38
C HIS A 22 -7.31 -1.52 -14.54
N PHE A 23 -7.40 -0.77 -15.64
CA PHE A 23 -8.57 0.05 -15.99
C PHE A 23 -8.76 1.32 -15.14
N ILE A 24 -9.24 2.40 -15.79
CA ILE A 24 -9.29 3.75 -15.20
C ILE A 24 -10.27 3.86 -14.02
N LYS A 25 -11.29 3.00 -13.98
CA LYS A 25 -12.28 2.93 -12.91
C LYS A 25 -11.67 2.55 -11.54
N THR A 26 -10.46 1.96 -11.53
CA THR A 26 -9.68 1.65 -10.31
C THR A 26 -9.70 2.78 -9.29
N VAL A 27 -9.56 4.03 -9.73
CA VAL A 27 -9.42 5.18 -8.82
C VAL A 27 -10.70 5.45 -8.05
N GLU A 28 -11.84 5.46 -8.75
CA GLU A 28 -13.13 5.69 -8.12
C GLU A 28 -13.56 4.47 -7.29
N ASP A 29 -13.34 3.25 -7.79
CA ASP A 29 -13.78 2.04 -7.09
C ASP A 29 -12.97 1.77 -5.84
N LEU A 30 -11.66 2.02 -5.85
CA LEU A 30 -10.86 1.98 -4.61
C LEU A 30 -11.32 3.07 -3.63
N HIS A 31 -11.63 4.28 -4.11
CA HIS A 31 -12.12 5.34 -3.23
C HIS A 31 -13.43 4.93 -2.57
N GLU A 32 -14.43 4.50 -3.36
CA GLU A 32 -15.74 4.08 -2.88
C GLU A 32 -15.64 2.89 -1.92
N ALA A 33 -14.81 1.90 -2.26
CA ALA A 33 -14.59 0.73 -1.44
C ALA A 33 -14.01 1.10 -0.06
N LEU A 34 -13.09 2.07 0.00
CA LEU A 34 -12.50 2.53 1.26
C LEU A 34 -13.51 3.29 2.13
N VAL A 35 -14.24 4.27 1.56
CA VAL A 35 -15.24 5.05 2.32
C VAL A 35 -16.41 4.20 2.80
N ALA A 36 -16.78 3.15 2.06
CA ALA A 36 -17.81 2.20 2.46
C ALA A 36 -17.34 1.24 3.57
N ALA A 37 -16.04 0.94 3.64
CA ALA A 37 -15.48 -0.02 4.60
C ALA A 37 -15.34 0.57 6.02
N VAL A 38 -14.93 1.83 6.14
CA VAL A 38 -14.70 2.48 7.44
C VAL A 38 -15.26 3.90 7.42
N PRO A 39 -16.30 4.21 8.23
CA PRO A 39 -16.84 5.56 8.33
C PRO A 39 -15.76 6.58 8.76
N GLY A 40 -15.65 7.67 8.01
CA GLY A 40 -14.68 8.74 8.30
C GLY A 40 -13.22 8.41 7.97
N ILE A 41 -12.97 7.36 7.18
CA ILE A 41 -11.61 6.98 6.76
C ILE A 41 -10.89 8.15 6.07
N ARG A 42 -9.65 8.36 6.48
CA ARG A 42 -8.72 9.33 5.90
C ARG A 42 -7.69 8.60 5.08
N PHE A 43 -7.63 8.86 3.77
CA PHE A 43 -6.71 8.18 2.88
C PHE A 43 -6.41 8.98 1.61
N GLY A 44 -5.38 8.53 0.88
CA GLY A 44 -5.09 8.95 -0.48
C GLY A 44 -4.76 7.75 -1.36
N VAL A 45 -5.29 7.74 -2.58
CA VAL A 45 -5.05 6.73 -3.62
C VAL A 45 -4.33 7.38 -4.79
N ALA A 46 -3.36 6.66 -5.35
CA ALA A 46 -2.76 6.99 -6.64
C ALA A 46 -2.61 5.74 -7.50
N PHE A 47 -2.88 5.85 -8.79
CA PHE A 47 -2.84 4.76 -9.77
C PHE A 47 -2.09 5.22 -11.02
N CYS A 48 -1.14 4.42 -11.48
CA CYS A 48 -0.36 4.69 -12.68
C CYS A 48 -1.09 4.17 -13.92
N GLU A 49 -1.74 5.04 -14.68
CA GLU A 49 -2.31 4.69 -15.99
C GLU A 49 -1.17 4.22 -16.92
N ALA A 50 -1.29 3.04 -17.52
CA ALA A 50 -0.20 2.44 -18.31
C ALA A 50 -0.36 2.61 -19.83
N SER A 51 -1.34 3.39 -20.29
CA SER A 51 -1.59 3.63 -21.71
C SER A 51 -2.22 5.01 -21.95
N GLY A 52 -2.31 5.45 -23.20
CA GLY A 52 -2.93 6.72 -23.53
C GLY A 52 -2.15 7.91 -22.97
N LYS A 53 -2.72 8.64 -22.01
CA LYS A 53 -2.05 9.80 -21.40
C LYS A 53 -0.95 9.42 -20.41
N CYS A 54 -0.96 8.17 -19.92
CA CYS A 54 0.02 7.64 -18.97
C CYS A 54 0.23 8.51 -17.73
N LEU A 55 -0.87 9.00 -17.13
CA LEU A 55 -0.82 9.88 -15.96
C LEU A 55 -0.98 9.12 -14.64
N VAL A 56 -0.40 9.66 -13.57
CA VAL A 56 -0.78 9.28 -12.21
C VAL A 56 -2.15 9.86 -11.90
N ARG A 57 -3.14 8.97 -11.77
CA ARG A 57 -4.52 9.28 -11.41
C ARG A 57 -4.67 9.14 -9.90
N TRP A 58 -5.53 9.93 -9.27
CA TRP A 58 -5.58 9.98 -7.82
C TRP A 58 -6.97 10.38 -7.31
N SER A 59 -7.25 10.01 -6.07
CA SER A 59 -8.44 10.38 -5.31
C SER A 59 -8.15 10.20 -3.82
N GLY A 60 -9.00 10.72 -2.94
CA GLY A 60 -8.82 10.51 -1.50
C GLY A 60 -9.64 11.47 -0.66
N THR A 61 -9.60 11.26 0.64
CA THR A 61 -10.31 12.06 1.65
C THR A 61 -9.37 12.90 2.50
N ASP A 62 -8.06 12.66 2.43
CA ASP A 62 -7.04 13.41 3.15
C ASP A 62 -5.98 13.97 2.18
N PRO A 63 -5.82 15.30 2.07
CA PRO A 63 -4.89 15.92 1.13
C PRO A 63 -3.42 15.51 1.32
N ALA A 64 -2.97 15.27 2.56
CA ALA A 64 -1.59 14.87 2.83
C ALA A 64 -1.35 13.42 2.37
N MET A 65 -2.32 12.53 2.60
CA MET A 65 -2.24 11.15 2.13
C MET A 65 -2.31 11.07 0.60
N VAL A 66 -3.12 11.92 -0.05
CA VAL A 66 -3.18 12.03 -1.52
C VAL A 66 -1.82 12.41 -2.08
N GLU A 67 -1.15 13.39 -1.47
CA GLU A 67 0.17 13.81 -1.93
C GLU A 67 1.23 12.72 -1.75
N LEU A 68 1.22 12.01 -0.62
CA LEU A 68 2.09 10.84 -0.42
C LEU A 68 1.85 9.77 -1.48
N ALA A 69 0.59 9.46 -1.79
CA ALA A 69 0.25 8.48 -2.81
C ALA A 69 0.78 8.89 -4.19
N ARG A 70 0.57 10.15 -4.58
CA ARG A 70 1.02 10.68 -5.88
C ARG A 70 2.54 10.67 -6.00
N LYS A 71 3.25 11.16 -4.97
CA LYS A 71 4.71 11.22 -4.96
C LYS A 71 5.34 9.83 -5.09
N ASN A 72 4.85 8.86 -4.33
CA ASN A 72 5.35 7.48 -4.39
C ASN A 72 5.00 6.79 -5.71
N ALA A 73 3.77 6.95 -6.22
CA ALA A 73 3.39 6.43 -7.53
C ALA A 73 4.27 6.99 -8.65
N GLN A 74 4.61 8.29 -8.61
CA GLN A 74 5.50 8.93 -9.56
C GLN A 74 6.96 8.44 -9.42
N ALA A 75 7.44 8.20 -8.20
CA ALA A 75 8.78 7.66 -7.98
C ALA A 75 8.92 6.22 -8.50
N ILE A 76 7.91 5.38 -8.27
CA ILE A 76 7.86 4.00 -8.78
C ILE A 76 7.72 3.99 -10.30
N ALA A 77 6.78 4.76 -10.85
CA ALA A 77 6.51 4.87 -12.29
C ALA A 77 6.33 3.52 -13.02
N ALA A 78 5.79 2.51 -12.33
CA ALA A 78 5.45 1.23 -12.93
C ALA A 78 3.99 1.29 -13.41
N GLY A 79 3.75 0.90 -14.67
CA GLY A 79 2.41 0.89 -15.24
C GLY A 79 1.46 0.03 -14.41
N HIS A 80 0.24 0.52 -14.19
CA HIS A 80 -0.85 -0.17 -13.49
C HIS A 80 -0.59 -0.50 -12.02
N CYS A 81 0.46 0.03 -11.39
CA CYS A 81 0.60 -0.03 -9.95
C CYS A 81 -0.30 1.01 -9.27
N PHE A 82 -0.69 0.74 -8.02
CA PHE A 82 -1.40 1.70 -7.19
C PHE A 82 -0.86 1.74 -5.76
N PHE A 83 -0.99 2.90 -5.14
CA PHE A 83 -0.73 3.15 -3.73
C PHE A 83 -2.01 3.60 -3.03
N ILE A 84 -2.19 3.15 -1.79
CA ILE A 84 -3.16 3.68 -0.84
C ILE A 84 -2.39 4.06 0.42
N PHE A 85 -2.40 5.32 0.82
CA PHE A 85 -1.87 5.77 2.11
C PHE A 85 -3.02 6.02 3.08
N LEU A 86 -2.90 5.52 4.30
CA LEU A 86 -3.92 5.60 5.35
C LEU A 86 -3.49 6.61 6.41
N GLY A 87 -4.38 7.54 6.75
CA GLY A 87 -4.17 8.49 7.83
C GLY A 87 -4.18 7.81 9.20
N ASP A 88 -3.70 8.53 10.21
CA ASP A 88 -3.58 8.00 11.57
C ASP A 88 -4.90 7.43 12.10
N GLY A 89 -4.80 6.26 12.74
CA GLY A 89 -5.93 5.52 13.29
C GLY A 89 -6.56 4.50 12.34
N PHE A 90 -6.17 4.51 11.06
CA PHE A 90 -6.64 3.55 10.06
C PHE A 90 -5.53 2.56 9.68
N TYR A 91 -5.86 1.27 9.71
CA TYR A 91 -4.90 0.20 9.51
C TYR A 91 -5.28 -0.64 8.29
N PRO A 92 -4.31 -1.25 7.59
CA PRO A 92 -4.60 -2.08 6.44
C PRO A 92 -5.58 -3.21 6.75
N ILE A 93 -5.52 -3.82 7.93
CA ILE A 93 -6.44 -4.89 8.34
C ILE A 93 -7.92 -4.46 8.33
N ASN A 94 -8.23 -3.16 8.38
CA ASN A 94 -9.59 -2.67 8.28
C ASN A 94 -10.16 -2.74 6.85
N VAL A 95 -9.30 -2.68 5.83
CA VAL A 95 -9.71 -2.48 4.43
C VAL A 95 -9.10 -3.46 3.44
N LEU A 96 -8.11 -4.26 3.84
CA LEU A 96 -7.32 -5.09 2.93
C LEU A 96 -8.18 -6.10 2.15
N ASN A 97 -9.21 -6.67 2.78
CA ASN A 97 -10.13 -7.57 2.09
C ASN A 97 -11.03 -6.81 1.11
N THR A 98 -11.52 -5.62 1.50
CA THR A 98 -12.30 -4.76 0.62
C THR A 98 -11.51 -4.37 -0.63
N VAL A 99 -10.24 -3.97 -0.48
CA VAL A 99 -9.34 -3.67 -1.60
C VAL A 99 -9.12 -4.90 -2.48
N LYS A 100 -8.88 -6.08 -1.90
CA LYS A 100 -8.72 -7.34 -2.66
C LYS A 100 -9.95 -7.71 -3.49
N MET A 101 -11.14 -7.28 -3.08
CA MET A 101 -12.40 -7.59 -3.74
C MET A 101 -12.81 -6.57 -4.82
N VAL A 102 -12.06 -5.46 -4.98
CA VAL A 102 -12.29 -4.53 -6.08
C VAL A 102 -11.96 -5.22 -7.41
N PRO A 103 -12.88 -5.27 -8.39
CA PRO A 103 -12.73 -6.07 -9.61
C PRO A 103 -11.47 -5.76 -10.43
N GLU A 104 -11.01 -4.52 -10.40
CA GLU A 104 -9.82 -4.05 -11.10
C GLU A 104 -8.51 -4.53 -10.45
N VAL A 105 -8.52 -4.89 -9.17
CA VAL A 105 -7.31 -5.23 -8.41
C VAL A 105 -6.82 -6.62 -8.79
N CYS A 106 -5.61 -6.69 -9.35
CA CYS A 106 -4.97 -7.94 -9.74
C CYS A 106 -4.25 -8.61 -8.56
N ARG A 107 -3.55 -7.82 -7.73
CA ARG A 107 -2.80 -8.29 -6.56
C ARG A 107 -2.36 -7.17 -5.63
N ILE A 108 -2.03 -7.54 -4.40
CA ILE A 108 -1.36 -6.69 -3.41
C ILE A 108 0.07 -7.17 -3.24
N PHE A 109 1.03 -6.24 -3.27
CA PHE A 109 2.45 -6.52 -3.03
C PHE A 109 2.78 -6.48 -1.54
N CYS A 110 2.35 -5.43 -0.84
CA CYS A 110 2.52 -5.30 0.61
C CYS A 110 1.45 -4.39 1.22
N ALA A 111 1.33 -4.45 2.55
CA ALA A 111 0.45 -3.59 3.34
C ALA A 111 1.07 -3.40 4.74
N THR A 112 1.66 -2.24 5.00
CA THR A 112 2.60 -2.07 6.12
C THR A 112 2.75 -0.62 6.58
N ALA A 113 3.29 -0.44 7.80
CA ALA A 113 3.83 0.83 8.28
C ALA A 113 5.37 0.83 8.31
N ASN A 114 6.02 -0.30 8.03
CA ASN A 114 7.48 -0.38 8.10
C ASN A 114 8.16 0.48 7.01
N PRO A 115 9.43 0.86 7.21
CA PRO A 115 10.30 1.28 6.12
C PRO A 115 10.27 0.23 5.00
N SER A 116 10.10 0.67 3.76
CA SER A 116 9.90 -0.25 2.63
C SER A 116 10.62 0.22 1.38
N GLU A 117 11.08 -0.74 0.58
CA GLU A 117 11.66 -0.52 -0.75
C GLU A 117 10.94 -1.36 -1.79
N VAL A 118 10.73 -0.81 -2.99
CA VAL A 118 10.20 -1.55 -4.14
C VAL A 118 11.35 -1.92 -5.06
N ILE A 119 11.44 -3.21 -5.40
CA ILE A 119 12.41 -3.74 -6.35
C ILE A 119 11.79 -3.72 -7.73
N LEU A 120 12.43 -3.01 -8.66
CA LEU A 120 11.96 -2.79 -10.02
C LEU A 120 12.94 -3.35 -11.04
N ALA A 121 12.41 -3.88 -12.15
CA ALA A 121 13.16 -4.05 -13.40
C ALA A 121 12.72 -2.99 -14.41
N GLU A 122 13.67 -2.18 -14.87
CA GLU A 122 13.46 -1.22 -15.95
C GLU A 122 13.97 -1.78 -17.28
N THR A 123 13.15 -1.64 -18.32
CA THR A 123 13.43 -2.05 -19.70
C THR A 123 13.17 -0.87 -20.64
N GLY A 124 13.43 -1.04 -21.93
CA GLY A 124 13.07 -0.01 -22.92
C GLY A 124 11.56 0.26 -23.03
N GLN A 125 10.70 -0.66 -22.58
CA GLN A 125 9.25 -0.48 -22.60
C GLN A 125 8.71 0.24 -21.34
N GLY A 126 9.35 0.04 -20.19
CA GLY A 126 8.86 0.55 -18.91
C GLY A 126 9.39 -0.25 -17.72
N ARG A 127 8.70 -0.11 -16.58
CA ARG A 127 9.09 -0.71 -15.30
C ARG A 127 8.14 -1.82 -14.84
N ALA A 128 8.71 -2.91 -14.35
CA ALA A 128 7.99 -4.00 -13.71
C ALA A 128 8.34 -4.06 -12.21
N VAL A 129 7.32 -4.26 -11.38
CA VAL A 129 7.49 -4.54 -9.94
C VAL A 129 7.87 -6.00 -9.76
N LEU A 130 9.08 -6.26 -9.26
CA LEU A 130 9.58 -7.59 -8.97
C LEU A 130 9.27 -8.05 -7.55
N GLY A 131 9.23 -7.12 -6.60
CA GLY A 131 8.98 -7.41 -5.20
C GLY A 131 9.11 -6.20 -4.30
N VAL A 132 8.95 -6.42 -2.99
CA VAL A 132 9.05 -5.40 -1.95
C VAL A 132 9.95 -5.92 -0.83
N VAL A 133 10.81 -5.06 -0.30
CA VAL A 133 11.46 -5.23 0.99
C VAL A 133 10.59 -4.54 2.02
N ASP A 134 9.90 -5.30 2.87
CA ASP A 134 9.01 -4.78 3.93
C ASP A 134 9.68 -4.95 5.29
N GLY A 135 10.24 -3.85 5.80
CA GLY A 135 10.92 -3.84 7.09
C GLY A 135 12.29 -4.53 7.08
N LEU A 136 12.60 -5.20 8.18
CA LEU A 136 13.93 -5.72 8.48
C LEU A 136 13.97 -7.25 8.42
N ILE A 137 15.16 -7.80 8.20
CA ILE A 137 15.39 -9.24 8.27
C ILE A 137 15.10 -9.79 9.68
N ALA A 138 14.49 -10.98 9.74
CA ALA A 138 14.27 -11.68 11.01
C ALA A 138 15.61 -12.01 11.69
N LYS A 139 15.71 -11.72 12.98
CA LYS A 139 16.95 -11.90 13.78
C LYS A 139 16.98 -13.20 14.59
N GLY A 140 15.89 -13.96 14.59
CA GLY A 140 15.73 -15.18 15.38
C GLY A 140 14.31 -15.73 15.31
N VAL A 141 14.03 -16.73 16.16
CA VAL A 141 12.71 -17.35 16.33
C VAL A 141 12.22 -17.05 17.75
N GLU A 142 10.93 -16.77 17.90
CA GLU A 142 10.32 -16.42 19.20
C GLU A 142 10.44 -17.55 20.24
N GLY A 143 10.73 -17.19 21.49
CA GLY A 143 10.66 -18.09 22.64
C GLY A 143 9.32 -18.01 23.38
N ASP A 144 9.18 -18.77 24.48
CA ASP A 144 7.93 -18.82 25.26
C ASP A 144 7.50 -17.45 25.82
N ASP A 145 8.47 -16.63 26.25
CA ASP A 145 8.21 -15.28 26.77
C ASP A 145 7.71 -14.32 25.67
N ASP A 146 8.27 -14.42 24.45
CA ASP A 146 7.84 -13.64 23.29
C ASP A 146 6.42 -14.03 22.86
N ILE A 147 6.12 -15.34 22.88
CA ILE A 147 4.78 -15.89 22.59
C ILE A 147 3.77 -15.35 23.59
N LYS A 148 4.13 -15.36 24.89
CA LYS A 148 3.28 -14.81 25.95
C LYS A 148 3.04 -13.33 25.70
N TRP A 149 4.09 -12.55 25.47
CA TRP A 149 4.00 -11.12 25.20
C TRP A 149 3.08 -10.78 24.03
N ARG A 150 3.26 -11.40 22.85
CA ARG A 150 2.43 -11.07 21.67
C ARG A 150 0.97 -11.47 21.85
N LYS A 151 0.69 -12.54 22.60
CA LYS A 151 -0.67 -12.96 22.94
C LYS A 151 -1.34 -11.99 23.91
N ASP A 152 -0.59 -11.49 24.89
CA ASP A 152 -1.09 -10.52 25.87
C ASP A 152 -1.34 -9.16 25.22
N LEU A 153 -0.43 -8.71 24.34
CA LEU A 153 -0.59 -7.48 23.59
C LEU A 153 -1.92 -7.45 22.83
N LEU A 154 -2.25 -8.51 22.07
CA LEU A 154 -3.49 -8.57 21.29
C LEU A 154 -4.76 -8.48 22.15
N ARG A 155 -4.72 -8.97 23.40
CA ARG A 155 -5.82 -8.81 24.36
C ARG A 155 -5.88 -7.40 24.92
N GLN A 156 -4.72 -6.83 25.27
CA GLN A 156 -4.61 -5.47 25.77
C GLN A 156 -5.16 -4.44 24.77
N ILE A 157 -4.89 -4.63 23.47
CA ILE A 157 -5.40 -3.74 22.41
C ILE A 157 -6.76 -4.19 21.84
N GLY A 158 -7.39 -5.22 22.41
CA GLY A 158 -8.78 -5.59 22.14
C GLY A 158 -9.05 -6.42 20.88
N TYR A 159 -8.03 -6.97 20.21
CA TYR A 159 -8.22 -7.83 19.03
C TYR A 159 -8.51 -9.31 19.37
N LYS A 160 -8.29 -9.72 20.63
CA LYS A 160 -8.55 -11.09 21.11
C LYS A 160 -9.19 -11.07 22.49
N LEU A 161 -10.02 -12.08 22.75
CA LEU A 161 -10.64 -12.40 24.04
C LEU A 161 -9.86 -13.57 24.67
#